data_AF-A0A936L263-F1
#
_entry.id   AF-A0A936L263-F1
#
_cell.length_a   1.000
_cell.length_b   1.000
_cell.length_c   1.000
_cell.angle_alpha   90.00
_cell.angle_beta   90.00
_cell.angle_gamma   90.00
#
_symmetry.space_group_name_H-M   'P 1'
#
loop_
_entity.id
_entity.type
_entity.pdbx_description
1 polymer ?
#
loop_
_entity_poly.entity_id
_entity_poly.type
_entity_poly.pdbx_seq_one_letter_code
_entity_poly.pdbx_strand_id
1 'polypeptide(L)'
;MPAFSPIFQNLSIRPTSSPHTGLTTKPLPGSASLTFPVLVSFLLCAFKGSLQTLLDDLFATLEGSSLRTVSKSAVSQARQKLKATAFEALNDSLIGLLNERLPEPRWQGLRLVATDSTTFRLPPWLENREAYGVQTDSSGQPYVLVRVLGLFHDRLKADD
;
A
#
# COMPACT_ATOMS: atom_id res chain seq x y z
N MET A 1 24.49 16.59 -12.51
CA MET A 1 23.27 15.86 -12.13
C MET A 1 23.69 14.64 -11.32
N PRO A 2 23.35 14.51 -10.03
CA PRO A 2 23.69 13.30 -9.30
C PRO A 2 22.62 12.23 -9.54
N ALA A 3 23.08 11.02 -9.81
CA ALA A 3 22.28 9.83 -10.05
C ALA A 3 21.46 9.45 -8.79
N PHE A 4 20.19 9.13 -8.98
CA PHE A 4 19.34 8.51 -7.97
C PHE A 4 19.90 7.11 -7.66
N SER A 5 20.40 6.92 -6.43
CA SER A 5 20.82 5.62 -5.93
C SER A 5 19.58 4.77 -5.62
N PRO A 6 19.52 3.48 -6.03
CA PRO A 6 18.38 2.63 -5.74
C PRO A 6 18.36 2.24 -4.25
N ILE A 7 17.41 2.82 -3.51
CA ILE A 7 17.20 2.68 -2.05
C ILE A 7 16.94 1.23 -1.58
N PHE A 8 16.84 0.25 -2.47
CA PHE A 8 16.39 -1.11 -2.13
C PHE A 8 17.47 -2.19 -2.04
N GLN A 9 18.76 -1.86 -2.14
CA GLN A 9 19.81 -2.89 -2.23
C GLN A 9 20.24 -3.58 -0.92
N ASN A 10 19.63 -3.31 0.25
CA ASN A 10 20.15 -3.92 1.49
C ASN A 10 19.14 -4.15 2.63
N LEU A 11 17.90 -4.59 2.32
CA LEU A 11 17.02 -5.14 3.37
C LEU A 11 17.30 -6.63 3.58
N SER A 12 18.38 -6.95 4.29
CA SER A 12 18.58 -8.30 4.84
C SER A 12 17.71 -8.47 6.08
N ILE A 13 16.47 -8.92 5.89
CA ILE A 13 15.56 -9.26 6.99
C ILE A 13 16.04 -10.58 7.58
N ARG A 14 16.81 -10.55 8.67
CA ARG A 14 17.05 -11.74 9.49
C ARG A 14 15.80 -12.03 10.33
N PRO A 15 15.23 -13.24 10.29
CA PRO A 15 14.13 -13.58 11.17
C PRO A 15 14.65 -13.71 12.60
N THR A 16 14.19 -12.83 13.49
CA THR A 16 14.38 -12.98 14.93
C THR A 16 13.37 -13.99 15.47
N SER A 17 13.85 -15.13 15.95
CA SER A 17 13.03 -16.08 16.69
C SER A 17 12.78 -15.54 18.11
N SER A 18 11.51 -15.36 18.48
CA SER A 18 11.11 -15.31 19.89
C SER A 18 9.77 -16.03 20.06
N PRO A 19 9.59 -16.80 21.16
CA PRO A 19 8.53 -17.79 21.25
C PRO A 19 7.33 -17.22 21.99
N HIS A 20 6.25 -16.93 21.26
CA HIS A 20 4.94 -16.81 21.88
C HIS A 20 4.03 -17.94 21.39
N THR A 21 3.82 -18.86 22.33
CA THR A 21 2.98 -20.05 22.28
C THR A 21 1.53 -19.69 21.99
N GLY A 22 0.93 -20.42 21.05
CA GLY A 22 -0.52 -20.59 20.95
C GLY A 22 -1.12 -20.17 19.61
N LEU A 23 -1.18 -21.12 18.67
CA LEU A 23 -2.31 -21.43 17.76
C LEU A 23 -1.76 -22.34 16.64
N THR A 24 -1.76 -23.65 16.89
CA THR A 24 -1.40 -24.64 15.87
C THR A 24 -2.59 -24.82 14.93
N THR A 25 -2.51 -24.24 13.73
CA THR A 25 -3.30 -24.73 12.59
C THR A 25 -2.34 -25.55 11.74
N LYS A 26 -2.41 -26.88 11.86
CA LYS A 26 -1.62 -27.82 11.05
C LYS A 26 -1.91 -27.54 9.56
N PRO A 27 -0.92 -27.08 8.76
CA PRO A 27 -1.15 -26.88 7.33
C PRO A 27 -1.31 -28.24 6.64
N LEU A 28 -2.22 -28.31 5.65
CA LEU A 28 -2.39 -29.48 4.80
C LEU A 28 -1.08 -29.78 4.04
N PRO A 29 -0.60 -31.04 3.98
CA PRO A 29 0.62 -31.37 3.27
C PRO A 29 0.44 -31.07 1.78
N GLY A 30 1.26 -30.15 1.25
CA GLY A 30 1.27 -29.77 -0.17
C GLY A 30 0.72 -28.37 -0.50
N SER A 31 0.23 -27.60 0.48
CA SER A 31 -0.19 -26.21 0.26
C SER A 31 0.79 -25.22 0.90
N ALA A 32 1.27 -24.23 0.15
CA ALA A 32 2.04 -23.14 0.74
C ALA A 32 1.17 -22.37 1.73
N SER A 33 1.58 -22.31 3.00
CA SER A 33 0.99 -21.38 3.96
C SER A 33 1.46 -19.96 3.61
N LEU A 34 0.55 -19.10 3.16
CA LEU A 34 0.85 -17.70 2.92
C LEU A 34 1.02 -17.00 4.28
N THR A 35 2.27 -16.76 4.67
CA THR A 35 2.57 -16.04 5.91
C THR A 35 2.21 -14.57 5.78
N PHE A 36 2.05 -13.87 6.92
CA PHE A 36 1.74 -12.45 6.92
C PHE A 36 2.73 -11.60 6.09
N PRO A 37 4.07 -11.75 6.22
CA PRO A 37 5.01 -10.98 5.39
C PRO A 37 4.86 -11.25 3.90
N VAL A 38 4.66 -12.51 3.49
CA VAL A 38 4.48 -12.86 2.07
C VAL A 38 3.18 -12.30 1.52
N LEU A 39 2.08 -12.39 2.28
CA LEU A 39 0.79 -11.80 1.91
C LEU A 39 0.88 -10.27 1.78
N VAL A 40 1.53 -9.59 2.73
CA VAL A 40 1.66 -8.13 2.70
C VAL A 40 2.57 -7.71 1.54
N SER A 41 3.73 -8.34 1.38
CA SER A 41 4.63 -8.07 0.24
C SER A 41 3.91 -8.29 -1.09
N PHE A 42 3.14 -9.39 -1.21
CA PHE A 42 2.28 -9.62 -2.36
C PHE A 42 1.36 -8.42 -2.57
N LEU A 43 0.55 -8.03 -1.57
CA LEU A 43 -0.43 -6.94 -1.69
C LEU A 43 0.18 -5.56 -2.00
N LEU A 44 1.44 -5.32 -1.65
CA LEU A 44 2.15 -4.06 -1.92
C LEU A 44 2.75 -3.98 -3.33
N CYS A 45 2.91 -5.11 -4.02
CA CYS A 45 3.31 -5.10 -5.43
C CYS A 45 2.14 -4.56 -6.28
N ALA A 46 2.23 -3.32 -6.77
CA ALA A 46 1.20 -2.71 -7.62
C ALA A 46 0.97 -3.57 -8.88
N PHE A 47 -0.13 -4.32 -8.88
CA PHE A 47 -0.32 -5.44 -9.80
C PHE A 47 -0.72 -5.03 -11.22
N LYS A 48 -0.10 -5.69 -12.20
CA LYS A 48 -0.59 -5.76 -13.59
C LYS A 48 -0.69 -7.24 -13.98
N GLY A 49 -1.87 -7.68 -14.43
CA GLY A 49 -2.06 -9.05 -14.94
C GLY A 49 -2.87 -9.98 -14.03
N SER A 50 -2.81 -11.28 -14.31
CA SER A 50 -3.63 -12.29 -13.62
C SER A 50 -3.06 -12.67 -12.25
N LEU A 51 -3.94 -12.96 -11.28
CA LEU A 51 -3.54 -13.33 -9.92
C LEU A 51 -2.56 -14.52 -9.86
N GLN A 52 -2.69 -15.52 -10.74
CA GLN A 52 -1.79 -16.68 -10.71
C GLN A 52 -0.40 -16.32 -11.23
N THR A 53 -0.33 -15.59 -12.35
CA THR A 53 0.92 -15.09 -12.93
C THR A 53 1.73 -14.31 -11.90
N LEU A 54 1.07 -13.45 -11.13
CA LEU A 54 1.72 -12.63 -10.11
C LEU A 54 2.23 -13.44 -8.92
N LEU A 55 1.51 -14.49 -8.53
CA LEU A 55 2.00 -15.42 -7.51
C LEU A 55 3.23 -16.16 -8.02
N ASP A 56 3.17 -16.66 -9.24
CA ASP A 56 4.28 -17.37 -9.86
C ASP A 56 5.53 -16.47 -9.95
N ASP A 57 5.37 -15.21 -10.36
CA ASP A 57 6.44 -14.20 -10.41
C ASP A 57 7.01 -13.86 -9.02
N LEU A 58 6.14 -13.68 -8.02
CA LEU A 58 6.56 -13.39 -6.65
C LEU A 58 7.39 -14.55 -6.08
N PHE A 59 6.91 -15.78 -6.21
CA PHE A 59 7.61 -16.95 -5.69
C PHE A 59 8.89 -17.27 -6.49
N ALA A 60 8.91 -17.02 -7.80
CA ALA A 60 10.13 -17.07 -8.59
C ALA A 60 11.18 -16.08 -8.06
N THR A 61 10.76 -14.88 -7.65
CA THR A 61 11.64 -13.85 -7.09
C THR A 61 12.13 -14.18 -5.67
N LEU A 62 11.25 -14.69 -4.81
CA LEU A 62 11.54 -14.92 -3.39
C LEU A 62 12.29 -16.23 -3.11
N GLU A 63 11.96 -17.32 -3.81
CA GLU A 63 12.44 -18.68 -3.50
C GLU A 63 13.41 -19.23 -4.54
N GLY A 64 13.67 -18.50 -5.64
CA GLY A 64 14.59 -18.92 -6.71
C GLY A 64 14.22 -20.24 -7.41
N SER A 65 13.06 -20.81 -7.09
CA SER A 65 12.56 -22.07 -7.62
C SER A 65 11.03 -22.04 -7.72
N SER A 66 10.50 -22.49 -8.86
CA SER A 66 9.07 -22.45 -9.22
C SER A 66 8.22 -23.56 -8.58
N LEU A 67 8.71 -24.20 -7.52
CA LEU A 67 8.18 -25.50 -7.06
C LEU A 67 7.04 -25.39 -6.04
N ARG A 68 6.65 -24.19 -5.61
CA ARG A 68 5.59 -24.00 -4.61
C ARG A 68 4.41 -23.19 -5.17
N THR A 69 3.43 -23.89 -5.73
CA THR A 69 2.22 -23.25 -6.28
C THR A 69 1.29 -22.81 -5.15
N VAL A 70 1.16 -21.50 -4.95
CA VAL A 70 0.07 -20.92 -4.16
C VAL A 70 -1.16 -20.77 -5.04
N SER A 71 -2.30 -21.28 -4.59
CA SER A 71 -3.56 -21.12 -5.30
C SER A 71 -4.18 -19.73 -5.05
N LYS A 72 -4.97 -19.26 -6.01
CA LYS A 72 -5.81 -18.06 -5.85
C LYS A 72 -6.70 -18.11 -4.60
N SER A 73 -7.22 -19.30 -4.25
CA SER A 73 -8.08 -19.48 -3.07
C SER A 73 -7.31 -19.32 -1.75
N ALA A 74 -6.04 -19.74 -1.71
CA ALA A 74 -5.19 -19.55 -0.53
C ALA A 74 -4.96 -18.06 -0.23
N VAL A 75 -4.76 -17.23 -1.28
CA VAL A 75 -4.66 -15.77 -1.14
C VAL A 75 -5.96 -15.17 -0.59
N SER A 76 -7.11 -15.58 -1.13
CA SER A 76 -8.42 -15.10 -0.66
C SER A 76 -8.64 -15.44 0.82
N GLN A 77 -8.36 -16.68 1.23
CA GLN A 77 -8.51 -17.11 2.62
C GLN A 77 -7.53 -16.41 3.57
N ALA A 78 -6.29 -16.17 3.13
CA ALA A 78 -5.31 -15.44 3.93
C ALA A 78 -5.69 -13.96 4.07
N ARG A 79 -6.17 -13.33 2.99
CA ARG A 79 -6.66 -11.94 3.00
C ARG A 79 -7.87 -11.75 3.91
N GLN A 80 -8.78 -12.72 3.99
CA GLN A 80 -9.92 -12.65 4.92
C GLN A 80 -9.50 -12.57 6.39
N LYS A 81 -8.32 -13.11 6.74
CA LYS A 81 -7.77 -13.06 8.09
C LYS A 81 -7.02 -11.76 8.38
N LEU A 82 -6.76 -10.94 7.36
CA LEU A 82 -5.98 -9.71 7.48
C LEU A 82 -6.90 -8.55 7.84
N LYS A 83 -6.71 -8.01 9.05
CA LYS A 83 -7.44 -6.82 9.52
C LYS A 83 -6.92 -5.56 8.85
N ALA A 84 -7.82 -4.61 8.54
CA ALA A 84 -7.43 -3.29 8.01
C ALA A 84 -6.45 -2.55 8.94
N THR A 85 -6.66 -2.67 10.26
CA THR A 85 -5.78 -2.08 11.29
C THR A 85 -4.33 -2.59 11.23
N ALA A 86 -4.07 -3.74 10.59
CA ALA A 86 -2.70 -4.21 10.38
C ALA A 86 -1.93 -3.29 9.41
N PHE A 87 -2.60 -2.69 8.43
CA PHE A 87 -1.99 -1.73 7.51
C PHE A 87 -1.73 -0.38 8.17
N GLU A 88 -2.62 0.06 9.06
CA GLU A 88 -2.41 1.26 9.88
C GLU A 88 -1.16 1.08 10.75
N ALA A 89 -1.08 -0.02 11.51
CA ALA A 89 0.06 -0.32 12.36
C ALA A 89 1.38 -0.49 11.57
N LEU A 90 1.31 -1.13 10.39
CA LEU A 90 2.45 -1.27 9.50
C LEU A 90 2.92 0.10 8.97
N ASN A 91 1.99 0.93 8.52
CA ASN A 91 2.29 2.28 8.04
C ASN A 91 2.94 3.12 9.15
N ASP A 92 2.37 3.14 10.35
CA ASP A 92 2.93 3.86 11.50
C ASP A 92 4.35 3.39 11.83
N SER A 93 4.59 2.08 11.79
CA SER A 93 5.92 1.50 12.03
C SER A 93 6.92 1.91 10.94
N LEU A 94 6.51 1.88 9.66
CA LEU A 94 7.38 2.26 8.53
C LEU A 94 7.71 3.76 8.54
N ILE A 95 6.73 4.61 8.84
CA ILE A 95 6.93 6.05 8.98
C ILE A 95 7.84 6.35 10.16
N GLY A 96 7.64 5.70 11.31
CA GLY A 96 8.54 5.84 12.46
C GLY A 96 9.99 5.48 12.12
N LEU A 97 10.20 4.34 11.46
CA LEU A 97 11.53 3.93 10.99
C LEU A 97 12.14 4.92 9.99
N LEU A 98 11.33 5.50 9.11
CA LEU A 98 11.78 6.49 8.14
C LEU A 98 12.24 7.76 8.85
N ASN A 99 11.46 8.25 9.81
CA ASN A 99 11.74 9.46 10.58
C ASN A 99 13.00 9.32 11.46
N GLU A 100 13.26 8.13 12.00
CA GLU A 100 14.49 7.85 12.74
C GLU A 100 15.73 7.83 11.83
N ARG A 101 15.60 7.33 10.60
CA ARG A 101 16.74 7.04 9.71
C ARG A 101 17.04 8.14 8.71
N LEU A 102 16.03 8.89 8.29
CA LEU A 102 16.16 9.93 7.29
C LEU A 102 15.70 11.28 7.85
N PRO A 103 16.51 12.34 7.71
CA PRO A 103 16.07 13.68 8.07
C PRO A 103 14.89 14.10 7.19
N GLU A 104 14.01 14.94 7.74
CA GLU A 104 12.85 15.47 7.00
C GLU A 104 13.31 16.11 5.68
N PRO A 105 12.84 15.60 4.52
CA PRO A 105 13.29 16.11 3.24
C PRO A 105 12.80 17.54 3.05
N ARG A 106 13.76 18.46 2.84
CA ARG A 106 13.50 19.87 2.56
C ARG A 106 13.96 20.25 1.17
N TRP A 107 13.14 21.04 0.48
CA TRP A 107 13.49 21.68 -0.79
C TRP A 107 13.42 23.20 -0.60
N GLN A 108 14.56 23.89 -0.79
CA GLN A 108 14.68 25.35 -0.56
C GLN A 108 14.17 25.79 0.84
N GLY A 109 14.41 24.96 1.87
CA GLY A 109 13.94 25.21 3.25
C GLY A 109 12.48 24.81 3.52
N LEU A 110 11.71 24.46 2.49
CA LEU A 110 10.32 24.01 2.60
C LEU A 110 10.25 22.50 2.80
N ARG A 111 9.37 22.06 3.70
CA ARG A 111 9.05 20.64 3.89
C ARG A 111 8.42 20.08 2.62
N LEU A 112 8.93 18.95 2.14
CA LEU A 112 8.35 18.25 1.01
C LEU A 112 7.20 17.34 1.48
N VAL A 113 6.01 17.51 0.90
CA VAL A 113 4.84 16.68 1.22
C VAL A 113 4.29 16.09 -0.06
N ALA A 114 3.96 14.80 -0.04
CA ALA A 114 3.33 14.14 -1.17
C ALA A 114 1.83 14.39 -1.13
N THR A 115 1.25 14.70 -2.29
CA THR A 115 -0.20 14.82 -2.45
C THR A 115 -0.63 13.98 -3.64
N ASP A 116 -1.73 13.24 -3.49
CA ASP A 116 -2.44 12.67 -4.63
C ASP A 116 -3.80 13.34 -4.74
N SER A 117 -4.28 13.55 -5.97
CA SER A 117 -5.56 14.19 -6.20
C SER A 117 -6.38 13.40 -7.20
N THR A 118 -7.65 13.21 -6.90
CA THR A 118 -8.62 12.62 -7.81
C THR A 118 -9.75 13.60 -8.09
N THR A 119 -10.41 13.43 -9.22
CA THR A 119 -11.49 14.32 -9.66
C THR A 119 -12.79 13.53 -9.72
N PHE A 120 -13.86 14.06 -9.12
CA PHE A 120 -15.18 13.45 -9.10
C PHE A 120 -16.21 14.34 -9.82
N ARG A 121 -17.12 13.70 -10.56
CA ARG A 121 -18.34 14.35 -11.08
C ARG A 121 -19.43 14.20 -10.03
N LEU A 122 -19.89 15.31 -9.48
CA LEU A 122 -20.98 15.34 -8.51
C LEU A 122 -22.33 15.59 -9.21
N PRO A 123 -23.46 15.17 -8.59
CA PRO A 123 -24.78 15.58 -9.03
C PRO A 123 -24.92 17.11 -9.04
N PRO A 124 -25.60 17.72 -10.03
CA PRO A 124 -25.72 19.17 -10.16
C PRO A 124 -26.81 19.76 -9.24
N TRP A 125 -26.85 19.32 -7.98
CA TRP A 125 -27.71 19.90 -6.95
C TRP A 125 -27.28 21.33 -6.64
N LEU A 126 -28.22 22.18 -6.20
CA LEU A 126 -27.96 23.60 -5.95
C LEU A 126 -26.73 23.82 -5.05
N GLU A 127 -26.65 23.09 -3.93
CA GLU A 127 -25.53 23.14 -2.98
C GLU A 127 -24.18 22.88 -3.64
N ASN A 128 -24.07 21.84 -4.48
CA ASN A 128 -22.83 21.51 -5.19
C ASN A 128 -22.46 22.58 -6.22
N ARG A 129 -23.46 23.15 -6.90
CA ARG A 129 -23.25 24.18 -7.92
C ARG A 129 -22.78 25.49 -7.29
N GLU A 130 -23.32 25.85 -6.14
CA GLU A 130 -22.93 27.05 -5.39
C GLU A 130 -21.53 26.90 -4.79
N ALA A 131 -21.20 25.73 -4.24
CA ALA A 131 -19.91 25.48 -3.61
C ALA A 131 -18.74 25.34 -4.60
N TYR A 132 -18.98 24.69 -5.75
CA TYR A 132 -17.90 24.26 -6.65
C TYR A 132 -18.02 24.76 -8.09
N GLY A 133 -19.09 25.48 -8.42
CA GLY A 133 -19.38 25.95 -9.77
C GLY A 133 -19.94 24.87 -10.70
N VAL A 134 -20.22 25.25 -11.94
CA VAL A 134 -20.85 24.39 -12.95
C VAL A 134 -19.99 24.33 -14.20
N GLN A 135 -19.87 23.14 -14.76
CA GLN A 135 -19.29 22.89 -16.07
C GLN A 135 -20.35 22.29 -16.99
N THR A 136 -20.15 22.42 -18.30
CA THR A 136 -21.00 21.80 -19.33
C THR A 136 -20.19 20.78 -20.10
N ASP A 137 -20.78 19.62 -20.38
CA ASP A 137 -20.15 18.64 -21.26
C ASP A 137 -20.39 18.99 -22.74
N SER A 138 -19.87 18.16 -23.64
CA SER A 138 -20.00 18.36 -25.09
C SER A 138 -21.45 18.33 -25.58
N SER A 139 -22.38 17.78 -24.81
CA SER A 139 -23.82 17.79 -25.10
C SER A 139 -24.57 18.97 -24.46
N GLY A 140 -23.85 19.84 -23.75
CA GLY A 140 -24.42 20.99 -23.04
C GLY A 140 -25.05 20.63 -21.69
N GLN A 141 -24.91 19.39 -21.20
CA GLN A 141 -25.47 18.98 -19.91
C GLN A 141 -24.61 19.52 -18.75
N PRO A 142 -25.23 20.19 -17.76
CA PRO A 142 -24.48 20.75 -16.63
C PRO A 142 -24.03 19.65 -15.67
N TYR A 143 -22.82 19.79 -15.15
CA TYR A 143 -22.28 18.96 -14.08
C TYR A 143 -21.38 19.76 -13.16
N VAL A 144 -21.16 19.22 -11.97
CA VAL A 144 -20.23 19.78 -10.99
C VAL A 144 -19.00 18.89 -10.95
N LEU A 145 -17.82 19.50 -11.02
CA LEU A 145 -16.55 18.79 -10.98
C LEU A 145 -15.80 19.22 -9.72
N VAL A 146 -15.42 18.27 -8.88
CA VAL A 146 -14.65 18.53 -7.66
C VAL A 146 -13.32 17.79 -7.71
N ARG A 147 -12.29 18.39 -7.12
CA ARG A 147 -11.00 17.75 -6.91
C ARG A 147 -10.81 17.48 -5.43
N VAL A 148 -10.59 16.22 -5.08
CA VAL A 148 -10.27 15.77 -3.73
C VAL A 148 -8.78 15.53 -3.67
N LEU A 149 -8.11 16.14 -2.69
CA LEU A 149 -6.68 16.03 -2.47
C LEU A 149 -6.44 15.22 -1.19
N GLY A 150 -5.69 14.12 -1.31
CA GLY A 150 -5.12 13.40 -0.18
C GLY A 150 -3.70 13.92 0.08
N LEU A 151 -3.47 14.50 1.26
CA LEU A 151 -2.15 14.87 1.73
C LEU A 151 -1.53 13.68 2.48
N PHE A 152 -0.38 13.21 2.03
CA PHE A 152 0.38 12.17 2.70
C PHE A 152 1.50 12.83 3.47
N HIS A 153 1.35 12.84 4.79
CA HIS A 153 2.32 13.43 5.69
C HIS A 153 2.66 12.43 6.79
N ASP A 154 3.92 12.40 7.22
CA ASP A 154 4.26 11.74 8.47
C ASP A 154 3.56 12.50 9.60
N ARG A 155 2.86 11.78 10.48
CA ARG A 155 2.35 12.41 11.70
C ARG A 155 3.56 12.76 12.54
N LEU A 156 3.88 14.04 12.62
CA LEU A 156 4.61 14.56 13.76
C LEU A 156 3.73 14.26 14.96
N LYS A 157 4.24 13.47 15.92
CA LYS A 157 3.70 13.51 17.27
C LYS A 157 3.67 14.99 17.64
N ALA A 158 2.49 15.52 17.92
CA ALA A 158 2.43 16.79 18.61
C ALA A 158 3.17 16.56 19.93
N ASP A 159 4.26 17.29 20.15
CA ASP A 159 4.89 17.34 21.45
C ASP A 159 3.84 17.94 22.41
N ASP A 160 3.39 17.14 23.37
CA ASP A 160 2.64 17.59 24.55
C ASP A 160 3.60 18.25 25.55
#